data_AF-A0A662V6V7-F1
#
_entry.id   AF-A0A662V6V7-F1
#
_cell.length_a   1.000
_cell.length_b   1.000
_cell.length_c   1.000
_cell.angle_alpha   90.00
_cell.angle_beta   90.00
_cell.angle_gamma   90.00
#
_symmetry.space_group_name_H-M   'P 1'
#
loop_
_entity.id
_entity.type
_entity.pdbx_description
1 polymer ?
#
loop_
_entity_poly.entity_id
_entity_poly.type
_entity_poly.pdbx_seq_one_letter_code
_entity_poly.pdbx_strand_id
1 'polypeptide(L)'
;MDILRKHMKNLYRRHVAVLILLLTILSSLAGIRALTDREDDGYSKLISKLDELTDKLNIPENAVLRVVKRSNVIGMEGYLIEWITPQMDVIVVFLNKDLRTVLHAYIHGKNYLIRRSSTCLVNKVVTIDEAFSKAKEFITKAVPRHYLKFLKLHYSDFIKEICSYVFIWLPEVNGVTVPQAEVSVVIDALNGQVISWKNKLYILGEVKISRTNITIDLNRAKDTALNYFLSKPRTVDARVTCHALGIYAINGSLRPAWLICVEQKRLEEIKLNNETITKRLCYIWEVYIDPYTGDILKVFLRPSGYEC
;
A
#
# COMPACT_ATOMS: atom_id res chain seq x y z
N MET A 1 9.35 -41.15 -40.11
CA MET A 1 9.02 -39.71 -40.05
C MET A 1 8.94 -39.15 -38.63
N ASP A 2 8.45 -39.91 -37.63
CA ASP A 2 8.22 -39.37 -36.27
C ASP A 2 9.46 -39.06 -35.44
N ILE A 3 10.57 -39.78 -35.65
CA ILE A 3 11.83 -39.54 -34.92
C ILE A 3 12.44 -38.19 -35.31
N LEU A 4 12.46 -37.88 -36.61
CA LEU A 4 12.92 -36.59 -37.16
C LEU A 4 12.05 -35.43 -36.66
N ARG A 5 10.73 -35.61 -36.58
CA ARG A 5 9.79 -34.60 -36.08
C ARG A 5 9.99 -34.30 -34.59
N LYS A 6 10.28 -35.34 -33.79
CA LYS A 6 10.57 -35.23 -32.35
C LYS A 6 11.93 -34.55 -32.11
N HIS A 7 12.94 -34.88 -32.92
CA HIS A 7 14.25 -34.22 -32.89
C HIS A 7 14.16 -32.74 -33.28
N MET A 8 13.46 -32.40 -34.37
CA MET A 8 13.29 -31.01 -34.80
C MET A 8 12.53 -30.16 -33.77
N LYS A 9 11.50 -30.72 -33.09
CA LYS A 9 10.82 -30.04 -31.98
C LYS A 9 11.73 -29.77 -30.79
N ASN A 10 12.61 -30.71 -30.43
CA ASN A 10 13.58 -30.52 -29.35
C ASN A 10 14.65 -29.51 -29.73
N LEU A 11 15.11 -29.52 -30.98
CA LEU A 11 16.06 -28.53 -31.50
C LEU A 11 15.44 -27.13 -31.45
N TYR A 12 14.21 -26.98 -31.95
CA TYR A 12 13.48 -25.71 -31.94
C TYR A 12 13.28 -25.17 -30.53
N ARG A 13 12.87 -26.01 -29.57
CA ARG A 13 12.72 -25.61 -28.16
C ARG A 13 14.02 -25.13 -27.53
N ARG A 14 15.15 -25.78 -27.83
CA ARG A 14 16.47 -25.35 -27.34
C ARG A 14 16.88 -24.00 -27.94
N HIS A 15 16.66 -23.79 -29.23
CA HIS A 15 17.00 -22.52 -29.89
C HIS A 15 16.12 -21.37 -29.39
N VAL A 16 14.82 -21.60 -29.17
CA VAL A 16 13.92 -20.61 -28.57
C VAL A 16 14.34 -20.27 -27.14
N ALA A 17 14.73 -21.25 -26.34
CA ALA A 17 15.22 -21.00 -24.98
C ALA A 17 16.51 -20.16 -24.97
N VAL A 18 17.45 -20.46 -25.89
CA VAL A 18 18.68 -19.68 -26.06
C VAL A 18 18.40 -18.26 -26.56
N LEU A 19 17.44 -18.08 -27.47
CA LEU A 19 17.04 -16.76 -27.95
C LEU A 19 16.39 -15.91 -26.85
N ILE A 20 15.52 -16.52 -26.02
CA ILE A 20 14.92 -15.87 -24.86
C ILE A 20 16.01 -15.46 -23.87
N LEU A 21 16.98 -16.35 -23.60
CA LEU A 21 18.13 -16.08 -22.73
C LEU A 21 18.99 -14.92 -23.26
N LEU A 22 19.25 -14.88 -24.57
CA LEU A 22 19.99 -13.80 -25.22
C LEU A 22 19.25 -12.46 -25.14
N LEU A 23 17.93 -12.46 -25.34
CA LEU A 23 17.10 -11.26 -25.23
C LEU A 23 17.01 -10.76 -23.79
N THR A 24 16.99 -11.64 -22.78
CA THR A 24 17.05 -11.24 -21.37
C THR A 24 18.42 -10.67 -20.99
N ILE A 25 19.51 -11.25 -21.49
CA ILE A 25 20.87 -10.70 -21.28
C ILE A 25 21.04 -9.34 -21.98
N LEU A 26 20.53 -9.17 -23.19
CA LEU A 26 20.63 -7.90 -23.93
C LEU A 26 19.79 -6.79 -23.29
N SER A 27 18.62 -7.11 -22.75
CA SER A 27 17.77 -6.14 -22.05
C SER A 27 18.35 -5.76 -20.68
N SER A 28 18.98 -6.69 -19.95
CA SER A 28 19.70 -6.36 -18.72
C SER A 28 20.92 -5.47 -18.99
N LEU A 29 21.70 -5.75 -20.05
CA LEU A 29 22.82 -4.89 -20.47
C LEU A 29 22.37 -3.49 -20.89
N ALA A 30 21.23 -3.36 -21.59
CA ALA A 30 20.69 -2.07 -21.99
C ALA A 30 20.20 -1.25 -20.78
N GLY A 31 19.58 -1.92 -19.79
CA GLY A 31 19.20 -1.30 -18.52
C GLY A 31 20.42 -0.80 -17.73
N ILE A 32 21.51 -1.57 -17.70
CA ILE A 32 22.76 -1.20 -17.01
C ILE A 32 23.50 -0.07 -17.76
N ARG A 33 23.55 -0.08 -19.10
CA ARG A 33 24.16 1.02 -19.88
C ARG A 33 23.42 2.34 -19.73
N ALA A 34 22.08 2.31 -19.71
CA ALA A 34 21.28 3.51 -19.43
C ALA A 34 21.52 4.10 -18.02
N LEU A 35 22.09 3.30 -17.10
CA LEU A 35 22.46 3.71 -15.75
C LEU A 35 23.87 4.30 -15.66
N THR A 36 24.82 3.81 -16.45
CA THR A 36 26.21 4.28 -16.44
C THR A 36 26.43 5.58 -17.21
N ASP A 37 25.56 5.91 -18.18
CA ASP A 37 25.70 7.13 -19.01
C ASP A 37 25.19 8.40 -18.33
N ARG A 38 24.70 8.32 -17.09
CA ARG A 38 24.28 9.47 -16.30
C ARG A 38 25.29 9.68 -15.16
N GLU A 39 26.14 10.69 -15.30
CA GLU A 39 27.07 11.16 -14.26
C GLU A 39 26.32 11.66 -13.02
N ASP A 40 25.77 10.74 -12.24
CA ASP A 40 25.10 11.03 -10.97
C ASP A 40 25.57 10.02 -9.93
N ASP A 41 26.21 10.52 -8.87
CA ASP A 41 26.79 9.74 -7.79
C ASP A 41 25.76 8.86 -7.04
N GLY A 42 24.48 9.18 -7.17
CA GLY A 42 23.37 8.41 -6.64
C GLY A 42 23.13 7.07 -7.34
N TYR A 43 23.43 6.95 -8.64
CA TYR A 43 23.17 5.73 -9.40
C TYR A 43 24.17 4.61 -9.10
N SER A 44 25.45 4.93 -8.89
CA SER A 44 26.47 3.95 -8.51
C SER A 44 26.19 3.35 -7.12
N LYS A 45 25.79 4.19 -6.16
CA LYS A 45 25.32 3.73 -4.83
C LYS A 45 24.05 2.89 -4.95
N LEU A 46 23.12 3.25 -5.82
CA LEU A 46 21.90 2.48 -6.04
C LEU A 46 22.19 1.08 -6.60
N ILE A 47 23.10 0.97 -7.57
CA ILE A 47 23.51 -0.34 -8.13
C ILE A 47 24.02 -1.25 -7.01
N SER A 48 24.86 -0.74 -6.11
CA SER A 48 25.37 -1.53 -4.96
C SER A 48 24.29 -1.97 -3.96
N LYS A 49 23.08 -1.39 -4.03
CA LYS A 49 21.92 -1.73 -3.20
C LYS A 49 20.94 -2.67 -3.89
N LEU A 50 21.08 -2.93 -5.19
CA LEU A 50 20.12 -3.77 -5.93
C LEU A 50 20.13 -5.21 -5.43
N ASP A 51 21.29 -5.76 -5.10
CA ASP A 51 21.39 -7.13 -4.56
C ASP A 51 20.70 -7.23 -3.19
N GLU A 52 20.98 -6.29 -2.29
CA GLU A 52 20.30 -6.20 -0.98
C GLU A 52 18.77 -6.09 -1.14
N LEU A 53 18.29 -5.31 -2.10
CA LEU A 53 16.86 -5.15 -2.36
C LEU A 53 16.23 -6.42 -2.95
N THR A 54 16.96 -7.11 -3.83
CA THR A 54 16.53 -8.36 -4.46
C THR A 54 16.32 -9.42 -3.38
N ASP A 55 17.28 -9.57 -2.46
CA ASP A 55 17.20 -10.48 -1.32
C ASP A 55 16.09 -10.07 -0.34
N LYS A 56 16.05 -8.80 0.04
CA LYS A 56 15.09 -8.29 1.04
C LYS A 56 13.64 -8.41 0.59
N LEU A 57 13.39 -8.27 -0.72
CA LEU A 57 12.05 -8.34 -1.30
C LEU A 57 11.72 -9.73 -1.88
N ASN A 58 12.62 -10.71 -1.74
CA ASN A 58 12.50 -12.04 -2.35
C ASN A 58 12.15 -11.95 -3.86
N ILE A 59 12.85 -11.08 -4.59
CA ILE A 59 12.72 -10.97 -6.04
C ILE A 59 13.27 -12.27 -6.65
N PRO A 60 12.53 -12.94 -7.56
CA PRO A 60 13.01 -14.16 -8.18
C PRO A 60 14.36 -13.96 -8.89
N GLU A 61 15.31 -14.88 -8.70
CA GLU A 61 16.66 -14.80 -9.31
C GLU A 61 16.64 -14.68 -10.84
N ASN A 62 15.58 -15.19 -11.47
CA ASN A 62 15.37 -15.14 -12.91
C ASN A 62 14.59 -13.89 -13.39
N ALA A 63 14.27 -12.97 -12.49
CA ALA A 63 13.67 -11.69 -12.84
C ALA A 63 14.73 -10.74 -13.41
N VAL A 64 14.39 -10.05 -14.49
CA VAL A 64 15.32 -9.17 -15.21
C VAL A 64 15.04 -7.73 -14.85
N LEU A 65 16.08 -7.01 -14.43
CA LEU A 65 16.01 -5.57 -14.19
C LEU A 65 15.67 -4.85 -15.51
N ARG A 66 14.56 -4.13 -15.51
CA ARG A 66 13.99 -3.46 -16.69
C ARG A 66 14.21 -1.95 -16.67
N VAL A 67 13.94 -1.31 -15.54
CA VAL A 67 13.95 0.15 -15.41
C VAL A 67 14.54 0.56 -14.09
N VAL A 68 15.38 1.59 -14.11
CA VAL A 68 15.80 2.34 -12.93
C VAL A 68 15.76 3.82 -13.28
N LYS A 69 14.83 4.58 -12.71
CA LYS A 69 14.70 6.02 -12.99
C LYS A 69 14.37 6.83 -11.74
N ARG A 70 14.81 8.09 -11.72
CA ARG A 70 14.31 9.04 -10.74
C ARG A 70 12.80 9.20 -10.88
N SER A 71 12.12 9.28 -9.75
CA SER A 71 10.68 9.42 -9.67
C SER A 71 10.32 10.25 -8.43
N ASN A 72 9.15 10.87 -8.48
CA ASN A 72 8.54 11.46 -7.31
C ASN A 72 7.25 10.68 -7.02
N VAL A 73 7.20 10.04 -5.85
CA VAL A 73 6.03 9.30 -5.39
C VAL A 73 5.57 9.84 -4.06
N ILE A 74 4.31 10.29 -4.03
CA ILE A 74 3.66 10.85 -2.84
C ILE A 74 4.46 12.05 -2.28
N GLY A 75 4.99 12.88 -3.17
CA GLY A 75 5.76 14.08 -2.79
C GLY A 75 7.19 13.79 -2.36
N MET A 76 7.65 12.53 -2.39
CA MET A 76 9.02 12.15 -2.07
C MET A 76 9.82 11.84 -3.32
N GLU A 77 11.01 12.45 -3.42
CA GLU A 77 12.00 12.09 -4.44
C GLU A 77 12.61 10.72 -4.15
N GLY A 78 12.81 9.93 -5.20
CA GLY A 78 13.43 8.62 -5.08
C GLY A 78 13.69 7.97 -6.43
N TYR A 79 13.84 6.66 -6.38
CA TYR A 79 14.10 5.81 -7.53
C TYR A 79 12.95 4.82 -7.71
N LEU A 80 12.41 4.79 -8.92
CA LEU A 80 11.54 3.74 -9.40
C LEU A 80 12.39 2.65 -10.05
N ILE A 81 12.27 1.44 -9.54
CA ILE A 81 13.01 0.26 -9.96
C ILE A 81 11.98 -0.79 -10.40
N GLU A 82 12.17 -1.38 -11.58
CA GLU A 82 11.28 -2.40 -12.11
C GLU A 82 12.06 -3.66 -12.51
N TRP A 83 11.55 -4.82 -12.10
CA TRP A 83 11.97 -6.13 -12.60
C TRP A 83 10.82 -6.79 -13.37
N ILE A 84 11.15 -7.56 -14.40
CA ILE A 84 10.20 -8.42 -15.13
C ILE A 84 10.52 -9.89 -14.80
N THR A 85 9.53 -10.63 -14.31
CA THR A 85 9.64 -12.08 -14.10
C THR A 85 9.52 -12.84 -15.44
N PRO A 86 9.96 -14.10 -15.54
CA PRO A 86 9.75 -14.92 -16.74
C PRO A 86 8.27 -15.11 -17.09
N GLN A 87 7.39 -14.95 -16.12
CA GLN A 87 5.94 -15.00 -16.29
C GLN A 87 5.34 -13.68 -16.77
N MET A 88 6.18 -12.70 -17.11
CA MET A 88 5.81 -11.34 -17.55
C MET A 88 5.07 -10.53 -16.48
N ASP A 89 5.30 -10.86 -15.20
CA ASP A 89 4.82 -10.03 -14.09
C ASP A 89 5.88 -8.96 -13.81
N VAL A 90 5.44 -7.73 -13.56
CA VAL A 90 6.32 -6.59 -13.29
C VAL A 90 6.34 -6.33 -11.79
N ILE A 91 7.52 -6.39 -11.20
CA ILE A 91 7.75 -6.05 -9.81
C ILE A 91 8.27 -4.62 -9.76
N VAL A 92 7.53 -3.75 -9.09
CA VAL A 92 7.79 -2.32 -9.02
C VAL A 92 8.19 -1.97 -7.60
N VAL A 93 9.31 -1.26 -7.45
CA VAL A 93 9.83 -0.81 -6.16
C VAL A 93 10.16 0.67 -6.23
N PHE A 94 9.68 1.41 -5.23
CA PHE A 94 9.99 2.82 -5.02
C PHE A 94 10.89 2.94 -3.80
N LEU A 95 12.14 3.31 -4.04
CA LEU A 95 13.17 3.53 -3.02
C LEU A 95 13.35 5.03 -2.81
N ASN A 96 13.42 5.48 -1.56
CA ASN A 96 13.70 6.88 -1.24
C ASN A 96 15.08 7.31 -1.78
N LYS A 97 15.28 8.61 -2.01
CA LYS A 97 16.54 9.22 -2.50
C LYS A 97 17.75 8.90 -1.62
N ASP A 98 17.55 8.68 -0.32
CA ASP A 98 18.58 8.27 0.63
C ASP A 98 19.03 6.80 0.49
N LEU A 99 18.36 6.02 -0.37
CA LEU A 99 18.60 4.60 -0.63
C LEU A 99 18.41 3.68 0.58
N ARG A 100 17.78 4.16 1.66
CA ARG A 100 17.60 3.40 2.91
C ARG A 100 16.22 2.78 3.04
N THR A 101 15.21 3.47 2.52
CA THR A 101 13.81 3.14 2.79
C THR A 101 13.06 2.81 1.50
N VAL A 102 12.48 1.61 1.43
CA VAL A 102 11.49 1.28 0.41
C VAL A 102 10.16 1.88 0.85
N LEU A 103 9.62 2.78 0.02
CA LEU A 103 8.37 3.51 0.26
C LEU A 103 7.16 2.69 -0.19
N HIS A 104 7.31 1.99 -1.31
CA HIS A 104 6.25 1.20 -1.91
C HIS A 104 6.84 0.09 -2.79
N ALA A 105 6.30 -1.10 -2.72
CA ALA A 105 6.61 -2.19 -3.63
C ALA A 105 5.31 -2.93 -4.01
N TYR A 106 5.17 -3.37 -5.25
CA TYR A 106 4.05 -4.21 -5.66
C TYR A 106 4.37 -5.00 -6.92
N ILE A 107 3.66 -6.11 -7.09
CA ILE A 107 3.67 -6.92 -8.31
C ILE A 107 2.42 -6.57 -9.11
N HIS A 108 2.58 -6.22 -10.39
CA HIS A 108 1.45 -6.04 -11.30
C HIS A 108 1.71 -6.70 -12.66
N GLY A 109 0.65 -7.17 -13.29
CA GLY A 109 0.71 -7.80 -14.60
C GLY A 109 -0.65 -8.34 -14.99
N LYS A 110 -1.03 -8.23 -16.27
CA LYS A 110 -2.29 -8.76 -16.78
C LYS A 110 -2.41 -10.27 -16.50
N ASN A 111 -1.29 -10.99 -16.62
CA ASN A 111 -1.23 -12.43 -16.32
C ASN A 111 -1.25 -12.73 -14.82
N TYR A 112 -0.70 -11.86 -13.97
CA TYR A 112 -0.76 -12.00 -12.52
C TYR A 112 -2.21 -11.95 -12.03
N LEU A 113 -2.99 -10.96 -12.47
CA LEU A 113 -4.40 -10.78 -12.08
C LEU A 113 -5.30 -11.91 -12.60
N ILE A 114 -5.16 -12.30 -13.87
CA ILE A 114 -6.01 -13.32 -14.49
C ILE A 114 -5.78 -14.72 -13.88
N ARG A 115 -4.54 -15.07 -13.53
CA ARG A 115 -4.24 -16.40 -12.93
C ARG A 115 -4.79 -16.56 -11.51
N ARG A 116 -4.90 -15.44 -10.76
CA ARG A 116 -5.31 -15.42 -9.35
C ARG A 116 -6.83 -15.36 -9.21
N SER A 117 -7.54 -14.66 -10.10
CA SER A 117 -9.00 -14.53 -10.03
C SER A 117 -9.76 -15.84 -10.25
N SER A 118 -9.24 -16.75 -11.09
CA SER A 118 -9.90 -18.04 -11.39
C SER A 118 -9.64 -19.13 -10.33
N THR A 119 -8.59 -19.02 -9.52
CA THR A 119 -8.16 -20.05 -8.54
C THR A 119 -8.60 -19.76 -7.10
N CYS A 120 -9.10 -18.54 -6.88
CA CYS A 120 -9.43 -17.95 -5.58
C CYS A 120 -10.46 -18.71 -4.73
N LEU A 121 -11.44 -19.35 -5.38
CA LEU A 121 -12.60 -19.95 -4.71
C LEU A 121 -12.37 -21.40 -4.29
N VAL A 122 -11.24 -22.02 -4.66
CA VAL A 122 -11.07 -23.48 -4.54
C VAL A 122 -9.79 -23.89 -3.79
N ASN A 123 -8.68 -23.13 -3.87
CA ASN A 123 -7.36 -23.61 -3.41
C ASN A 123 -6.61 -22.61 -2.50
N LYS A 124 -7.18 -22.20 -1.36
CA LYS A 124 -6.39 -21.49 -0.34
C LYS A 124 -5.39 -22.47 0.27
N VAL A 125 -4.10 -22.23 0.08
CA VAL A 125 -3.02 -23.10 0.60
C VAL A 125 -2.44 -22.53 1.89
N VAL A 126 -2.45 -21.19 2.05
CA VAL A 126 -1.84 -20.50 3.19
C VAL A 126 -2.91 -20.04 4.16
N THR A 127 -2.74 -20.38 5.43
CA THR A 127 -3.64 -19.94 6.50
C THR A 127 -3.39 -18.47 6.87
N ILE A 128 -4.36 -17.86 7.58
CA ILE A 128 -4.21 -16.48 8.07
C ILE A 128 -2.99 -16.36 9.00
N ASP A 129 -2.75 -17.35 9.88
CA ASP A 129 -1.67 -17.31 10.86
C ASP A 129 -0.29 -17.44 10.21
N GLU A 130 -0.17 -18.29 9.19
CA GLU A 130 1.04 -18.38 8.37
C GLU A 130 1.30 -17.09 7.61
N ALA A 131 0.26 -16.52 6.99
CA ALA A 131 0.36 -15.26 6.27
C ALA A 131 0.76 -14.11 7.22
N PHE A 132 0.18 -14.06 8.42
CA PHE A 132 0.53 -13.08 9.44
C PHE A 132 1.98 -13.21 9.87
N SER A 133 2.44 -14.44 10.12
CA SER A 133 3.82 -14.72 10.52
C SER A 133 4.82 -14.26 9.45
N LYS A 134 4.53 -14.53 8.17
CA LYS A 134 5.35 -14.06 7.04
C LYS A 134 5.34 -12.53 6.92
N ALA A 135 4.18 -11.90 7.04
CA ALA A 135 4.08 -10.44 6.97
C ALA A 135 4.82 -9.76 8.14
N LYS A 136 4.75 -10.33 9.35
CA LYS A 136 5.48 -9.86 10.53
C LYS A 136 6.99 -10.02 10.37
N GLU A 137 7.46 -11.15 9.86
CA GLU A 137 8.87 -11.37 9.55
C GLU A 137 9.38 -10.33 8.55
N PHE A 138 8.63 -10.13 7.46
CA PHE A 138 8.94 -9.15 6.44
C PHE A 138 9.08 -7.74 7.02
N ILE A 139 8.08 -7.27 7.80
CA ILE A 139 8.13 -5.93 8.40
C ILE A 139 9.28 -5.77 9.38
N THR A 140 9.61 -6.82 10.14
CA THR A 140 10.72 -6.78 11.10
C THR A 140 12.07 -6.58 10.39
N LYS A 141 12.22 -7.11 9.16
CA LYS A 141 13.40 -6.87 8.31
C LYS A 141 13.32 -5.51 7.60
N ALA A 142 12.11 -5.10 7.24
CA ALA A 142 11.88 -3.99 6.33
C ALA A 142 11.83 -2.62 7.02
N VAL A 143 11.42 -2.58 8.29
CA VAL A 143 11.21 -1.37 9.08
C VAL A 143 12.06 -1.39 10.35
N PRO A 144 12.83 -0.31 10.64
CA PRO A 144 13.57 -0.18 11.90
C PRO A 144 12.65 -0.25 13.14
N ARG A 145 13.08 -1.02 14.13
CA ARG A 145 12.27 -1.78 15.11
C ARG A 145 11.41 -1.02 16.15
N HIS A 146 11.33 0.31 16.16
CA HIS A 146 10.94 1.01 17.40
C HIS A 146 9.61 1.76 17.41
N TYR A 147 8.80 1.65 16.36
CA TYR A 147 7.55 2.39 16.30
C TYR A 147 6.29 1.55 16.06
N LEU A 148 6.36 0.31 15.57
CA LEU A 148 5.15 -0.34 15.05
C LEU A 148 4.38 -1.18 16.09
N LYS A 149 3.09 -0.90 16.24
CA LYS A 149 2.11 -1.81 16.85
C LYS A 149 1.20 -2.39 15.77
N PHE A 150 0.99 -3.70 15.83
CA PHE A 150 0.02 -4.34 14.97
C PHE A 150 -1.40 -3.93 15.40
N LEU A 151 -2.14 -3.28 14.51
CA LEU A 151 -3.49 -2.80 14.84
C LEU A 151 -4.58 -3.72 14.30
N LYS A 152 -4.47 -4.16 13.04
CA LYS A 152 -5.62 -4.81 12.39
C LYS A 152 -5.22 -5.73 11.24
N LEU A 153 -5.82 -6.93 11.24
CA LEU A 153 -6.01 -7.74 10.05
C LEU A 153 -7.19 -7.17 9.25
N HIS A 154 -6.95 -6.74 8.01
CA HIS A 154 -8.03 -6.49 7.07
C HIS A 154 -8.11 -7.67 6.11
N TYR A 155 -9.20 -8.44 6.20
CA TYR A 155 -9.56 -9.32 5.09
C TYR A 155 -10.12 -8.41 3.99
N SER A 156 -9.32 -8.21 2.93
CA SER A 156 -9.78 -7.46 1.78
C SER A 156 -10.68 -8.36 0.94
N ASP A 157 -11.96 -8.43 1.28
CA ASP A 157 -13.01 -8.84 0.33
C ASP A 157 -13.08 -7.87 -0.88
N PHE A 158 -12.46 -6.69 -0.77
CA PHE A 158 -12.49 -5.66 -1.81
C PHE A 158 -11.52 -5.89 -2.97
N ILE A 159 -10.68 -6.93 -2.87
CA ILE A 159 -9.98 -7.47 -4.03
C ILE A 159 -10.41 -8.92 -4.23
N LYS A 160 -11.72 -9.11 -4.48
CA LYS A 160 -12.32 -10.39 -4.88
C LYS A 160 -11.57 -11.08 -6.03
N GLU A 161 -10.71 -10.35 -6.75
CA GLU A 161 -9.93 -10.85 -7.88
C GLU A 161 -8.52 -11.38 -7.53
N ILE A 162 -7.95 -11.13 -6.33
CA ILE A 162 -6.52 -11.43 -6.07
C ILE A 162 -6.23 -12.44 -4.93
N CYS A 163 -7.21 -12.83 -4.09
CA CYS A 163 -6.99 -13.75 -2.95
C CYS A 163 -5.74 -13.43 -2.12
N SER A 164 -5.84 -12.37 -1.33
CA SER A 164 -4.73 -11.93 -0.50
C SER A 164 -5.19 -11.53 0.89
N TYR A 165 -4.27 -11.64 1.84
CA TYR A 165 -4.38 -11.13 3.19
C TYR A 165 -3.71 -9.77 3.27
N VAL A 166 -4.41 -8.77 3.80
CA VAL A 166 -3.85 -7.42 4.00
C VAL A 166 -3.66 -7.19 5.49
N PHE A 167 -2.41 -6.99 5.88
CA PHE A 167 -2.03 -6.72 7.25
C PHE A 167 -1.58 -5.27 7.39
N ILE A 168 -2.09 -4.56 8.39
CA ILE A 168 -1.80 -3.14 8.62
C ILE A 168 -1.21 -2.95 10.01
N TRP A 169 -0.05 -2.30 10.07
CA TRP A 169 0.62 -1.86 11.28
C TRP A 169 0.54 -0.34 11.36
N LEU A 170 0.24 0.16 12.55
CA LEU A 170 0.30 1.59 12.83
C LEU A 170 1.50 1.88 13.71
N PRO A 171 2.26 2.93 13.43
CA PRO A 171 3.26 3.38 14.36
C PRO A 171 2.61 4.00 15.60
N GLU A 172 3.30 3.89 16.72
CA GLU A 172 3.05 4.59 17.97
C GLU A 172 4.24 5.52 18.24
N VAL A 173 3.95 6.75 18.64
CA VAL A 173 4.93 7.69 19.19
C VAL A 173 4.44 8.03 20.59
N ASN A 174 5.27 7.73 21.61
CA ASN A 174 4.91 7.90 23.03
C ASN A 174 3.60 7.21 23.42
N GLY A 175 3.34 6.00 22.91
CA GLY A 175 2.14 5.22 23.21
C GLY A 175 0.86 5.68 22.49
N VAL A 176 0.94 6.69 21.62
CA VAL A 176 -0.19 7.20 20.82
C VAL A 176 0.00 6.80 19.36
N THR A 177 -1.03 6.18 18.77
CA THR A 177 -0.99 5.75 17.37
C THR A 177 -0.95 6.92 16.38
N VAL A 178 -0.26 6.75 15.25
CA VAL A 178 -0.24 7.70 14.12
C VAL A 178 -0.88 7.04 12.90
N PRO A 179 -2.22 7.07 12.75
CA PRO A 179 -2.94 6.29 11.73
C PRO A 179 -2.50 6.57 10.29
N GLN A 180 -2.10 7.81 9.99
CA GLN A 180 -1.70 8.18 8.63
C GLN A 180 -0.39 7.53 8.18
N ALA A 181 0.49 7.20 9.14
CA ALA A 181 1.81 6.65 8.90
C ALA A 181 1.82 5.10 8.85
N GLU A 182 0.69 4.50 8.47
CA GLU A 182 0.53 3.06 8.40
C GLU A 182 1.56 2.36 7.49
N VAL A 183 1.88 1.13 7.87
CA VAL A 183 2.62 0.18 7.03
C VAL A 183 1.68 -0.96 6.70
N SER A 184 1.47 -1.23 5.41
CA SER A 184 0.59 -2.32 4.96
C SER A 184 1.36 -3.35 4.16
N VAL A 185 1.18 -4.62 4.46
CA VAL A 185 1.75 -5.75 3.70
C VAL A 185 0.62 -6.64 3.20
N VAL A 186 0.71 -7.00 1.93
CA VAL A 186 -0.24 -7.86 1.23
C VAL A 186 0.44 -9.19 0.95
N ILE A 187 -0.13 -10.26 1.50
CA ILE A 187 0.33 -11.64 1.33
C ILE A 187 -0.63 -12.37 0.42
N ASP A 188 -0.10 -13.05 -0.57
CA ASP A 188 -0.85 -13.93 -1.44
C ASP A 188 -1.35 -15.18 -0.70
N ALA A 189 -2.65 -15.46 -0.73
CA ALA A 189 -3.23 -16.58 0.01
C ALA A 189 -2.96 -17.95 -0.64
N LEU A 190 -2.46 -18.01 -1.88
CA LEU A 190 -2.16 -19.28 -2.56
C LEU A 190 -0.73 -19.75 -2.34
N ASN A 191 0.24 -18.85 -2.18
CA ASN A 191 1.65 -19.21 -2.04
C ASN A 191 2.37 -18.50 -0.88
N GLY A 192 1.71 -17.56 -0.20
CA GLY A 192 2.24 -16.84 0.94
C GLY A 192 3.34 -15.85 0.59
N GLN A 193 3.48 -15.46 -0.68
CA GLN A 193 4.44 -14.45 -1.12
C GLN A 193 3.96 -13.05 -0.73
N VAL A 194 4.88 -12.14 -0.42
CA VAL A 194 4.59 -10.71 -0.30
C VAL A 194 4.41 -10.14 -1.71
N ILE A 195 3.23 -9.63 -2.01
CA ILE A 195 2.87 -9.16 -3.37
C ILE A 195 2.67 -7.65 -3.44
N SER A 196 2.49 -7.01 -2.28
CA SER A 196 2.53 -5.57 -2.14
C SER A 196 2.94 -5.17 -0.74
N TRP A 197 3.68 -4.07 -0.63
CA TRP A 197 4.03 -3.43 0.62
C TRP A 197 4.03 -1.92 0.44
N LYS A 198 3.37 -1.20 1.34
CA LYS A 198 3.38 0.26 1.43
C LYS A 198 3.90 0.69 2.78
N ASN A 199 4.84 1.63 2.78
CA ASN A 199 5.45 2.19 3.98
C ASN A 199 5.19 3.69 4.04
N LYS A 200 4.32 4.14 4.94
CA LYS A 200 4.04 5.56 5.15
C LYS A 200 4.76 6.18 6.34
N LEU A 201 5.78 5.51 6.89
CA LEU A 201 6.53 6.04 8.04
C LEU A 201 7.30 7.32 7.73
N TYR A 202 7.53 7.64 6.46
CA TYR A 202 8.09 8.93 6.06
C TYR A 202 7.25 10.13 6.55
N ILE A 203 5.96 9.94 6.82
CA ILE A 203 5.07 10.95 7.40
C ILE A 203 5.54 11.37 8.79
N LEU A 204 6.29 10.52 9.49
CA LEU A 204 6.80 10.83 10.82
C LEU A 204 7.91 11.89 10.78
N GLY A 205 8.77 11.92 9.75
CA GLY A 205 9.88 12.90 9.66
C GLY A 205 10.74 12.98 10.94
N GLU A 206 11.44 14.11 11.15
CA GLU A 206 12.03 14.45 12.45
C GLU A 206 10.92 14.95 13.39
N VAL A 207 10.30 14.01 14.11
CA VAL A 207 9.16 14.28 14.98
C VAL A 207 9.54 15.24 16.13
N LYS A 208 8.87 16.40 16.20
CA LYS A 208 8.74 17.17 17.44
C LYS A 208 7.28 17.21 17.87
N ILE A 209 6.93 16.45 18.92
CA ILE A 209 5.64 16.60 19.58
C ILE A 209 5.70 17.91 20.36
N SER A 210 5.08 18.96 19.82
CA SER A 210 5.26 20.31 20.32
C SER A 210 4.49 20.60 21.62
N ARG A 211 3.46 19.80 21.98
CA ARG A 211 2.61 20.00 23.17
C ARG A 211 1.97 18.69 23.65
N THR A 212 1.78 18.54 24.96
CA THR A 212 1.13 17.36 25.58
C THR A 212 -0.11 17.69 26.42
N ASN A 213 -0.34 18.96 26.79
CA ASN A 213 -1.51 19.36 27.59
C ASN A 213 -2.77 19.57 26.73
N ILE A 214 -3.54 18.51 26.53
CA ILE A 214 -4.85 18.54 25.85
C ILE A 214 -5.83 19.43 26.64
N THR A 215 -6.48 20.38 25.95
CA THR A 215 -7.42 21.34 26.57
C THR A 215 -8.88 20.99 26.26
N ILE A 216 -9.12 20.39 25.09
CA ILE A 216 -10.44 19.97 24.63
C ILE A 216 -10.65 18.51 25.04
N ASP A 217 -11.66 18.27 25.88
CA ASP A 217 -12.05 16.92 26.23
C ASP A 217 -12.73 16.19 25.05
N LEU A 218 -12.84 14.87 25.20
CA LEU A 218 -13.42 13.99 24.20
C LEU A 218 -14.89 14.30 23.89
N ASN A 219 -15.69 14.73 24.86
CA ASN A 219 -17.11 15.00 24.64
C ASN A 219 -17.28 16.24 23.76
N ARG A 220 -16.52 17.31 24.05
CA ARG A 220 -16.50 18.50 23.22
C ARG A 220 -16.00 18.23 21.79
N ALA A 221 -15.02 17.32 21.63
CA ALA A 221 -14.59 16.87 20.31
C ALA A 221 -15.69 16.08 19.57
N LYS A 222 -16.41 15.18 20.25
CA LYS A 222 -17.55 14.44 19.68
C LYS A 222 -18.65 15.39 19.22
N ASP A 223 -19.00 16.38 20.04
CA ASP A 223 -20.03 17.38 19.73
C ASP A 223 -19.64 18.21 18.50
N THR A 224 -18.37 18.63 18.42
CA THR A 224 -17.84 19.35 17.26
C THR A 224 -17.98 18.52 15.98
N ALA A 225 -17.56 17.24 16.02
CA ALA A 225 -17.68 16.34 14.87
C ALA A 225 -19.15 16.13 14.46
N LEU A 226 -20.04 15.92 15.43
CA LEU A 226 -21.45 15.66 15.19
C LEU A 226 -22.16 16.88 14.59
N ASN A 227 -21.96 18.06 15.19
CA ASN A 227 -22.53 19.32 14.72
C ASN A 227 -22.09 19.66 13.29
N TYR A 228 -20.84 19.34 12.93
CA TYR A 228 -20.35 19.51 11.57
C TYR A 228 -21.19 18.73 10.55
N PHE A 229 -21.63 17.50 10.85
CA PHE A 229 -22.44 16.70 9.92
C PHE A 229 -23.93 17.00 9.99
N LEU A 230 -24.47 17.27 11.18
CA LEU A 230 -25.87 17.66 11.35
C LEU A 230 -26.18 18.99 10.65
N SER A 231 -25.19 19.88 10.52
CA SER A 231 -25.33 21.13 9.75
C SER A 231 -25.28 20.96 8.23
N LYS A 232 -24.91 19.76 7.70
CA LYS A 232 -24.83 19.55 6.25
C LYS A 232 -26.21 19.34 5.64
N PRO A 233 -26.47 19.89 4.44
CA PRO A 233 -27.73 19.68 3.75
C PRO A 233 -27.93 18.20 3.43
N ARG A 234 -29.19 17.77 3.45
CA ARG A 234 -29.65 16.40 3.20
C ARG A 234 -29.19 15.36 4.24
N THR A 235 -28.52 15.78 5.32
CA THR A 235 -28.29 14.90 6.48
C THR A 235 -29.63 14.63 7.16
N VAL A 236 -29.95 13.36 7.32
CA VAL A 236 -31.13 12.91 8.09
C VAL A 236 -30.74 12.65 9.54
N ASP A 237 -29.56 12.06 9.74
CA ASP A 237 -29.08 11.64 11.04
C ASP A 237 -27.55 11.53 10.99
N ALA A 238 -26.91 11.71 12.13
CA ALA A 238 -25.48 11.47 12.30
C ALA A 238 -25.22 10.93 13.70
N ARG A 239 -24.27 10.01 13.84
CA ARG A 239 -23.85 9.48 15.15
C ARG A 239 -22.38 9.14 15.19
N VAL A 240 -21.78 9.29 16.38
CA VAL A 240 -20.40 8.87 16.62
C VAL A 240 -20.34 7.35 16.75
N THR A 241 -19.46 6.69 16.01
CA THR A 241 -19.32 5.23 15.98
C THR A 241 -17.98 4.73 16.53
N CYS A 242 -16.92 5.55 16.47
CA CYS A 242 -15.65 5.29 17.14
C CYS A 242 -14.95 6.58 17.51
N HIS A 243 -13.99 6.49 18.43
CA HIS A 243 -13.13 7.59 18.80
C HIS A 243 -11.78 7.08 19.33
N ALA A 244 -10.74 7.87 19.13
CA ALA A 244 -9.41 7.61 19.66
C ALA A 244 -8.63 8.93 19.82
N LEU A 245 -7.66 8.96 20.73
CA LEU A 245 -6.60 9.95 20.68
C LEU A 245 -5.50 9.42 19.75
N GLY A 246 -5.14 10.20 18.74
CA GLY A 246 -4.11 9.85 17.77
C GLY A 246 -3.16 11.01 17.54
N ILE A 247 -2.19 10.79 16.66
CA ILE A 247 -1.34 11.84 16.10
C ILE A 247 -1.72 12.01 14.63
N TYR A 248 -1.90 13.27 14.22
CA TYR A 248 -2.21 13.69 12.87
C TYR A 248 -1.06 14.52 12.30
N ALA A 249 -0.66 14.21 11.07
CA ALA A 249 0.38 14.94 10.36
C ALA A 249 -0.25 16.08 9.54
N ILE A 250 0.13 17.32 9.85
CA ILE A 250 -0.28 18.53 9.13
C ILE A 250 0.95 19.30 8.70
N ASN A 251 1.09 19.58 7.40
CA ASN A 251 2.18 20.41 6.86
C ASN A 251 3.58 19.95 7.35
N GLY A 252 3.81 18.63 7.39
CA GLY A 252 5.08 18.06 7.84
C GLY A 252 5.30 18.07 9.36
N SER A 253 4.31 18.48 10.16
CA SER A 253 4.36 18.46 11.63
C SER A 253 3.39 17.44 12.20
N LEU A 254 3.85 16.61 13.13
CA LEU A 254 3.00 15.71 13.90
C LEU A 254 2.35 16.46 15.07
N ARG A 255 1.02 16.39 15.17
CA ARG A 255 0.23 17.02 16.24
C ARG A 255 -0.73 16.00 16.84
N PRO A 256 -0.94 15.98 18.17
CA PRO A 256 -2.05 15.24 18.75
C PRO A 256 -3.38 15.66 18.12
N ALA A 257 -4.29 14.71 17.93
CA ALA A 257 -5.63 14.95 17.40
C ALA A 257 -6.64 13.95 17.97
N TRP A 258 -7.85 14.42 18.23
CA TRP A 258 -8.99 13.54 18.43
C TRP A 258 -9.43 12.99 17.08
N LEU A 259 -9.36 11.67 16.91
CA LEU A 259 -9.98 10.96 15.80
C LEU A 259 -11.40 10.59 16.22
N ILE A 260 -12.42 11.13 15.54
CA ILE A 260 -13.83 10.80 15.75
C ILE A 260 -14.39 10.19 14.47
N CYS A 261 -14.98 9.01 14.56
CA CYS A 261 -15.69 8.39 13.45
C CYS A 261 -17.16 8.76 13.52
N VAL A 262 -17.73 9.28 12.43
CA VAL A 262 -19.14 9.65 12.35
C VAL A 262 -19.82 8.86 11.24
N GLU A 263 -20.86 8.11 11.58
CA GLU A 263 -21.80 7.60 10.59
C GLU A 263 -22.81 8.70 10.27
N GLN A 264 -22.92 9.07 9.00
CA GLN A 264 -23.85 10.07 8.50
C GLN A 264 -24.84 9.39 7.56
N LYS A 265 -26.14 9.56 7.84
CA LYS A 265 -27.22 9.14 6.96
C LYS A 265 -27.68 10.33 6.14
N ARG A 266 -27.67 10.22 4.81
CA ARG A 266 -28.08 11.30 3.89
C ARG A 266 -29.13 10.84 2.90
N LEU A 267 -29.98 11.76 2.47
CA LEU A 267 -30.78 11.60 1.26
C LEU A 267 -29.94 12.01 0.06
N GLU A 268 -29.76 11.10 -0.88
CA GLU A 268 -29.01 11.33 -2.12
C GLU A 268 -29.93 11.07 -3.32
N GLU A 269 -29.84 11.96 -4.31
CA GLU A 269 -30.60 11.85 -5.55
C GLU A 269 -29.74 11.11 -6.58
N ILE A 270 -30.21 9.95 -7.02
CA ILE A 270 -29.52 9.12 -8.00
C ILE A 270 -30.31 9.17 -9.30
N LYS A 271 -29.64 9.56 -10.39
CA LYS A 271 -30.22 9.51 -11.73
C LYS A 271 -29.98 8.13 -12.35
N LEU A 272 -31.06 7.44 -12.67
CA LEU A 272 -31.04 6.16 -13.37
C LEU A 272 -32.02 6.25 -14.53
N ASN A 273 -31.54 6.05 -15.76
CA ASN A 273 -32.38 5.98 -16.97
C ASN A 273 -33.42 7.12 -17.10
N ASN A 274 -32.99 8.37 -16.92
CA ASN A 274 -33.81 9.60 -16.95
C ASN A 274 -34.83 9.77 -15.79
N GLU A 275 -34.85 8.86 -14.81
CA GLU A 275 -35.60 9.04 -13.57
C GLU A 275 -34.66 9.46 -12.42
N THR A 276 -35.16 10.29 -11.50
CA THR A 276 -34.43 10.67 -10.28
C THR A 276 -35.05 9.93 -9.11
N ILE A 277 -34.26 9.09 -8.44
CA ILE A 277 -34.68 8.32 -7.27
C ILE A 277 -33.94 8.88 -6.05
N THR A 278 -34.68 9.17 -4.99
CA THR A 278 -34.09 9.57 -3.71
C THR A 278 -33.82 8.33 -2.88
N LYS A 279 -32.55 8.09 -2.54
CA LYS A 279 -32.12 6.99 -1.67
C LYS A 279 -31.54 7.51 -0.37
N ARG A 280 -31.67 6.71 0.69
CA ARG A 280 -30.96 6.96 1.94
C ARG A 280 -29.64 6.19 1.94
N LEU A 281 -28.53 6.92 1.96
CA LEU A 281 -27.18 6.35 1.97
C LEU A 281 -26.50 6.62 3.31
N CYS A 282 -25.74 5.62 3.77
CA CYS A 282 -24.97 5.63 5.00
C CYS A 282 -23.49 5.79 4.65
N TYR A 283 -22.85 6.79 5.24
CA TYR A 283 -21.42 7.09 5.04
C TYR A 283 -20.70 7.08 6.38
N ILE A 284 -19.51 6.49 6.43
CA ILE A 284 -18.65 6.56 7.62
C ILE A 284 -17.50 7.53 7.34
N TRP A 285 -17.39 8.54 8.19
CA TRP A 285 -16.39 9.59 8.10
C TRP A 285 -15.38 9.47 9.24
N GLU A 286 -14.13 9.85 8.98
CA GLU A 286 -13.12 10.13 9.99
C GLU A 286 -12.92 11.64 10.10
N VAL A 287 -13.06 12.17 11.32
CA VAL A 287 -12.85 13.59 11.63
C VAL A 287 -11.66 13.70 12.57
N TYR A 288 -10.69 14.53 12.20
CA TYR A 288 -9.55 14.86 13.04
C TYR A 288 -9.78 16.25 13.64
N ILE A 289 -9.77 16.33 14.96
CA ILE A 289 -10.03 17.57 15.72
C ILE A 289 -8.80 17.95 16.52
N ASP A 290 -8.45 19.24 16.48
CA ASP A 290 -7.36 19.80 17.25
C ASP A 290 -7.72 19.74 18.76
N PRO A 291 -6.91 19.06 19.58
CA PRO A 291 -7.23 18.84 20.99
C PRO A 291 -6.93 20.07 21.86
N TYR A 292 -6.42 21.16 21.28
CA TYR A 292 -6.17 22.43 21.95
C TYR A 292 -7.24 23.48 21.61
N THR A 293 -7.64 23.57 20.34
CA THR A 293 -8.61 24.60 19.88
C THR A 293 -10.03 24.05 19.71
N GLY A 294 -10.17 22.76 19.41
CA GLY A 294 -11.44 22.13 19.06
C GLY A 294 -11.77 22.28 17.58
N ASP A 295 -10.87 22.83 16.77
CA ASP A 295 -11.11 23.01 15.34
C ASP A 295 -11.00 21.69 14.58
N ILE A 296 -11.78 21.56 13.50
CA ILE A 296 -11.68 20.42 12.59
C ILE A 296 -10.45 20.62 11.71
N LEU A 297 -9.47 19.74 11.89
CA LEU A 297 -8.23 19.69 11.12
C LEU A 297 -8.46 19.06 9.74
N LYS A 298 -9.24 17.97 9.70
CA LYS A 298 -9.52 17.24 8.46
C LYS A 298 -10.75 16.33 8.59
N VAL A 299 -11.41 16.10 7.46
CA VAL A 299 -12.50 15.13 7.31
C VAL A 299 -12.18 14.19 6.14
N PHE A 300 -12.29 12.88 6.35
CA PHE A 300 -12.11 11.85 5.33
C PHE A 300 -13.34 10.96 5.25
N LEU A 301 -13.76 10.63 4.03
CA LEU A 301 -14.75 9.57 3.80
C LEU A 301 -14.03 8.22 3.84
N ARG A 302 -14.48 7.28 4.69
CA ARG A 302 -14.05 5.88 4.54
C ARG A 302 -14.71 5.30 3.29
N PRO A 303 -14.02 4.44 2.51
CA PRO A 303 -14.53 3.87 1.26
C PRO A 303 -15.63 2.80 1.48
N SER A 304 -16.68 3.15 2.22
CA SER A 304 -17.84 2.32 2.51
C SER A 304 -19.08 3.21 2.59
N GLY A 305 -19.56 3.66 1.43
CA GLY A 305 -20.96 4.08 1.29
C GLY A 305 -21.80 2.83 1.08
N TYR A 306 -22.80 2.60 1.93
CA TYR A 306 -23.76 1.52 1.73
C TYR A 306 -25.19 2.07 1.83
N GLU A 307 -26.13 1.41 1.17
CA GLU A 307 -27.55 1.73 1.33
C GLU A 307 -27.95 1.42 2.77
N CYS A 308 -28.50 2.42 3.47
CA CYS A 308 -29.17 2.17 4.73
C CYS A 308 -30.49 1.43 4.43
#